data_AF-A0A7J2ZMA8-F1
#
_entry.id   AF-A0A7J2ZMA8-F1
#
_cell.length_a   1.000
_cell.length_b   1.000
_cell.length_c   1.000
_cell.angle_alpha   90.00
_cell.angle_beta   90.00
_cell.angle_gamma   90.00
#
_symmetry.space_group_name_H-M   'P 1'
#
loop_
_entity.id
_entity.type
_entity.pdbx_description
1 polymer ?
#
loop_
_entity_poly.entity_id
_entity_poly.type
_entity_poly.pdbx_seq_one_letter_code
_entity_poly.pdbx_strand_id
1 'polypeptide(L)'
;MTLLNFTAFEPREYQKNIAESASNKNTLVVLPTGMGKTIIALLVGVKRLEKFPNSKILITAPTRPLSAQHKSTFEKLTFIDPKEIILITGKTRPSDRKILYEKGKVLIATPQTIKNDLKDNRLSLENFSFIVFDEAHRCVKDYAYTFIAKEYMKQSKFPLILGLTASPGGTYEKIEEINRNLFIENVEIRTELDKDVKDYVKPVEREWIYVELPAQFSEIKSLLEEKIKKRLEWLKEHDYIDKKISKKKLLLLQNSIIQSFDKNVNYERMWAAIKLAEAIKFEHALELLETQGLCSLLEYLKKIQKSEKKVDKRIRKEINEVLNKLTSFQLSEIDHPKIEKLIEIVRNLIKEKSDIKILIFANYRTTVHRICEILRKNGILCEILIGQKTKEMNGLSQQKQIEIIRRFANNEFNVLIGTSISEEGLDVPAVDCAIFYEPVPSEIRTIQRRGRVGRHVAGKVIFLITKNTRDEGYYWAALHKERKMKGILYNMKKRNKKSLKDWIV
;
A
#
# COMPACT_ATOMS: atom_id res chain seq x y z
N MET A 1 31.91 -20.59 15.80
CA MET A 1 32.04 -19.46 14.84
C MET A 1 30.68 -18.81 14.76
N THR A 2 30.60 -17.51 15.02
CA THR A 2 29.36 -16.74 14.86
C THR A 2 28.97 -16.72 13.38
N LEU A 3 27.72 -17.03 13.04
CA LEU A 3 27.27 -17.02 11.64
C LEU A 3 27.10 -15.60 11.08
N LEU A 4 27.32 -14.56 11.90
CA LEU A 4 27.22 -13.15 11.53
C LEU A 4 28.53 -12.60 10.99
N ASN A 5 28.46 -11.88 9.87
CA ASN A 5 29.59 -11.14 9.35
C ASN A 5 29.63 -9.71 9.91
N PHE A 6 30.16 -9.57 11.13
CA PHE A 6 30.32 -8.25 11.78
C PHE A 6 31.32 -7.32 11.09
N THR A 7 32.17 -7.85 10.19
CA THR A 7 33.05 -6.99 9.37
C THR A 7 32.28 -6.23 8.30
N ALA A 8 31.12 -6.75 7.88
CA ALA A 8 30.27 -6.13 6.86
C ALA A 8 29.29 -5.11 7.44
N PHE A 9 28.95 -5.19 8.73
CA PHE A 9 28.03 -4.25 9.39
C PHE A 9 28.09 -4.33 10.92
N GLU A 10 27.76 -3.21 11.57
CA GLU A 10 27.48 -3.17 12.99
C GLU A 10 25.97 -2.92 13.23
N PRO A 11 25.26 -3.82 13.96
CA PRO A 11 23.88 -3.57 14.33
C PRO A 11 23.76 -2.43 15.35
N ARG A 12 22.75 -1.57 15.17
CA ARG A 12 22.45 -0.48 16.11
C ARG A 12 21.96 -1.04 17.43
N GLU A 13 22.18 -0.30 18.52
CA GLU A 13 21.84 -0.75 19.87
C GLU A 13 20.36 -1.13 20.02
N TYR A 14 19.43 -0.29 19.53
CA TYR A 14 18.01 -0.63 19.57
C TYR A 14 17.67 -1.91 18.79
N GLN A 15 18.42 -2.25 17.73
CA GLN A 15 18.22 -3.48 16.97
C GLN A 15 18.67 -4.69 17.77
N LYS A 16 19.79 -4.58 18.51
CA LYS A 16 20.28 -5.61 19.43
C LYS A 16 19.27 -5.85 20.55
N ASN A 17 18.78 -4.79 21.20
CA ASN A 17 17.81 -4.87 22.29
C ASN A 17 16.49 -5.51 21.85
N ILE A 18 15.96 -5.11 20.69
CA ILE A 18 14.74 -5.72 20.14
C ILE A 18 14.98 -7.19 19.76
N ALA A 19 16.13 -7.52 19.15
CA ALA A 19 16.45 -8.91 18.79
C ALA A 19 16.58 -9.81 20.02
N GLU A 20 17.18 -9.31 21.11
CA GLU A 20 17.27 -10.05 22.37
C GLU A 20 15.89 -10.34 22.95
N SER A 21 15.04 -9.32 23.06
CA SER A 21 13.64 -9.43 23.47
C SER A 21 12.86 -10.44 22.62
N ALA A 22 13.05 -10.39 21.29
CA ALA A 22 12.40 -11.27 20.33
C ALA A 22 12.97 -12.70 20.24
N SER A 23 14.08 -13.00 20.92
CA SER A 23 14.74 -14.31 20.81
C SER A 23 14.02 -15.44 21.57
N ASN A 24 13.16 -15.08 22.53
CA ASN A 24 12.59 -16.03 23.49
C ASN A 24 11.07 -16.16 23.43
N LYS A 25 10.38 -15.17 22.84
CA LYS A 25 8.91 -15.09 22.80
C LYS A 25 8.46 -14.64 21.43
N ASN A 26 7.26 -15.09 21.03
CA ASN A 26 6.67 -14.64 19.78
C ASN A 26 6.44 -13.13 19.83
N THR A 27 7.11 -12.38 18.95
CA THR A 27 7.23 -10.94 19.11
C THR A 27 6.75 -10.19 17.87
N LEU A 28 5.90 -9.18 18.07
CA LEU A 28 5.55 -8.21 17.04
C LEU A 28 6.43 -6.97 17.19
N VAL A 29 7.28 -6.72 16.22
CA VAL A 29 8.12 -5.52 16.14
C VAL A 29 7.44 -4.48 15.25
N VAL A 30 7.06 -3.38 15.88
CA VAL A 30 6.57 -2.17 15.22
C VAL A 30 7.69 -1.14 15.23
N LEU A 31 8.34 -0.95 14.08
CA LEU A 31 9.49 -0.07 13.95
C LEU A 31 9.31 0.80 12.69
N PRO A 32 9.70 2.09 12.70
CA PRO A 32 9.63 2.93 11.52
C PRO A 32 10.43 2.34 10.36
N THR A 33 10.23 2.93 9.20
CA THR A 33 10.82 2.46 7.95
C THR A 33 12.25 2.97 7.86
N GLY A 34 13.10 2.27 7.10
CA GLY A 34 14.54 2.58 7.08
C GLY A 34 15.32 2.20 8.34
N MET A 35 14.66 1.74 9.40
CA MET A 35 15.32 1.37 10.67
C MET A 35 15.90 -0.05 10.71
N GLY A 36 15.97 -0.73 9.56
CA GLY A 36 16.61 -2.05 9.45
C GLY A 36 15.85 -3.19 10.12
N LYS A 37 14.53 -3.30 9.94
CA LYS A 37 13.72 -4.45 10.43
C LYS A 37 14.29 -5.81 10.00
N THR A 38 14.84 -5.91 8.79
CA THR A 38 15.51 -7.13 8.29
C THR A 38 16.72 -7.51 9.13
N ILE A 39 17.46 -6.53 9.66
CA ILE A 39 18.62 -6.81 10.54
C ILE A 39 18.16 -7.49 11.82
N ILE A 40 17.03 -7.08 12.40
CA ILE A 40 16.45 -7.73 13.58
C ILE A 40 16.10 -9.20 13.27
N ALA A 41 15.45 -9.46 12.14
CA ALA A 41 15.17 -10.83 11.69
C ALA A 41 16.45 -11.66 11.49
N LEU A 42 17.50 -11.06 10.95
CA LEU A 42 18.79 -11.70 10.74
C LEU A 42 19.48 -12.04 12.06
N LEU A 43 19.51 -11.12 13.03
CA LEU A 43 20.08 -11.35 14.37
C LEU A 43 19.36 -12.48 15.10
N VAL A 44 18.03 -12.46 15.14
CA VAL A 44 17.24 -13.52 15.78
C VAL A 44 17.41 -14.84 15.03
N GLY A 45 17.36 -14.82 13.70
CA GLY A 45 17.51 -16.02 12.86
C GLY A 45 18.84 -16.72 13.06
N VAL A 46 19.95 -15.97 13.09
CA VAL A 46 21.28 -16.54 13.38
C VAL A 46 21.35 -17.13 14.77
N LYS A 47 20.89 -16.41 15.80
CA LYS A 47 20.86 -16.94 17.18
C LYS A 47 20.05 -18.24 17.29
N ARG A 48 18.97 -18.36 16.52
CA ARG A 48 18.16 -19.59 16.44
C ARG A 48 18.89 -20.73 15.75
N LEU A 49 19.60 -20.47 14.65
CA LEU A 49 20.42 -21.48 13.98
C LEU A 49 21.63 -21.91 14.81
N GLU A 50 22.21 -21.01 15.62
CA GLU A 50 23.29 -21.36 16.56
C GLU A 50 22.77 -22.23 17.71
N LYS A 51 21.57 -21.91 18.24
CA LYS A 51 20.92 -22.70 19.29
C LYS A 51 20.42 -24.05 18.79
N PHE A 52 19.97 -24.13 17.54
CA PHE A 52 19.43 -25.34 16.91
C PHE A 52 20.12 -25.58 15.54
N PRO A 53 21.35 -26.12 15.49
CA PRO A 53 22.14 -26.22 14.26
C PRO A 53 21.49 -27.00 13.10
N ASN A 54 20.65 -27.97 13.44
CA ASN A 54 19.94 -28.84 12.48
C ASN A 54 18.57 -28.29 12.05
N SER A 55 18.17 -27.12 12.55
CA SER A 55 16.91 -26.50 12.17
C SER A 55 17.04 -25.58 10.95
N LYS A 56 15.90 -25.10 10.49
CA LYS A 56 15.75 -24.15 9.39
C LYS A 56 15.04 -22.89 9.86
N ILE A 57 15.22 -21.80 9.11
CA ILE A 57 14.44 -20.58 9.31
C ILE A 57 13.67 -20.21 8.04
N LEU A 58 12.46 -19.68 8.19
CA LEU A 58 11.63 -19.23 7.08
C LEU A 58 11.34 -17.73 7.19
N ILE A 59 11.59 -16.99 6.13
CA ILE A 59 11.28 -15.56 6.02
C ILE A 59 10.23 -15.39 4.94
N THR A 60 9.05 -14.91 5.34
CA THR A 60 7.95 -14.67 4.41
C THR A 60 7.80 -13.18 4.13
N ALA A 61 7.76 -12.82 2.85
CA ALA A 61 7.61 -11.44 2.40
C ALA A 61 6.55 -11.35 1.29
N PRO A 62 5.66 -10.33 1.29
CA PRO A 62 4.49 -10.34 0.40
C PRO A 62 4.79 -10.32 -1.10
N THR A 63 5.96 -9.83 -1.51
CA THR A 63 6.30 -9.62 -2.91
C THR A 63 7.64 -10.27 -3.27
N ARG A 64 7.78 -10.68 -4.53
CA ARG A 64 9.00 -11.33 -5.03
C ARG A 64 10.26 -10.44 -4.88
N PRO A 65 10.24 -9.13 -5.19
CA PRO A 65 11.45 -8.34 -5.07
C PRO A 65 11.84 -8.12 -3.60
N LEU A 66 10.88 -7.98 -2.68
CA LEU A 66 11.16 -7.92 -1.24
C LEU A 66 11.77 -9.23 -0.72
N SER A 67 11.26 -10.39 -1.18
CA SER A 67 11.88 -11.68 -0.89
C SER A 67 13.31 -11.78 -1.43
N ALA A 68 13.57 -11.32 -2.67
CA ALA A 68 14.91 -11.32 -3.25
C ALA A 68 15.89 -10.39 -2.50
N GLN A 69 15.39 -9.25 -2.01
CA GLN A 69 16.15 -8.32 -1.19
C GLN A 69 16.58 -8.94 0.15
N HIS A 70 15.67 -9.64 0.82
CA HIS A 70 16.01 -10.38 2.04
C HIS A 70 17.08 -11.43 1.75
N LYS A 71 17.00 -12.14 0.61
CA LYS A 71 18.04 -13.12 0.20
C LYS A 71 19.40 -12.46 0.07
N SER A 72 19.48 -11.36 -0.70
CA SER A 72 20.74 -10.63 -0.86
C SER A 72 21.28 -10.09 0.47
N THR A 73 20.41 -9.73 1.41
CA THR A 73 20.84 -9.26 2.74
C THR A 73 21.48 -10.39 3.55
N PHE A 74 20.86 -11.57 3.58
CA PHE A 74 21.42 -12.73 4.27
C PHE A 74 22.73 -13.21 3.64
N GLU A 75 22.81 -13.23 2.30
CA GLU A 75 24.04 -13.61 1.58
C GLU A 75 25.21 -12.67 1.87
N LYS A 76 24.95 -11.37 2.05
CA LYS A 76 26.01 -10.38 2.30
C LYS A 76 26.44 -10.31 3.77
N LEU A 77 25.50 -10.49 4.69
CA LEU A 77 25.70 -10.18 6.11
C LEU A 77 25.87 -11.42 7.01
N THR A 78 25.82 -12.63 6.43
CA THR A 78 26.05 -13.88 7.16
C THR A 78 27.13 -14.73 6.49
N PHE A 79 27.76 -15.63 7.25
CA PHE A 79 28.70 -16.62 6.75
C PHE A 79 28.02 -17.95 6.35
N ILE A 80 26.70 -17.95 6.19
CA ILE A 80 25.94 -19.11 5.71
C ILE A 80 26.25 -19.29 4.23
N ASP A 81 26.48 -20.53 3.78
CA ASP A 81 26.74 -20.82 2.36
C ASP A 81 25.58 -20.24 1.51
N PRO A 82 25.87 -19.36 0.54
CA PRO A 82 24.85 -18.82 -0.36
C PRO A 82 23.98 -19.90 -1.04
N LYS A 83 24.49 -21.13 -1.22
CA LYS A 83 23.74 -22.28 -1.75
C LYS A 83 22.69 -22.83 -0.79
N GLU A 84 22.75 -22.50 0.50
CA GLU A 84 21.78 -22.86 1.53
C GLU A 84 20.74 -21.73 1.79
N ILE A 85 20.94 -20.56 1.18
CA ILE A 85 20.02 -19.42 1.24
C ILE A 85 19.12 -19.45 0.00
N ILE A 86 17.91 -20.00 0.15
CA ILE A 86 17.05 -20.36 -0.98
C ILE A 86 15.84 -19.41 -1.09
N LEU A 87 15.61 -18.87 -2.29
CA LEU A 87 14.44 -18.07 -2.62
C LEU A 87 13.40 -18.91 -3.37
N ILE A 88 12.19 -19.01 -2.82
CA ILE A 88 11.08 -19.77 -3.41
C ILE A 88 9.91 -18.85 -3.70
N THR A 89 9.51 -18.80 -4.97
CA THR A 89 8.38 -17.97 -5.40
C THR A 89 7.45 -18.76 -6.30
N GLY A 90 6.31 -18.19 -6.68
CA GLY A 90 5.43 -18.80 -7.67
C GLY A 90 6.06 -19.08 -9.06
N LYS A 91 7.26 -18.56 -9.38
CA LYS A 91 8.01 -18.93 -10.59
C LYS A 91 8.80 -20.23 -10.46
N THR A 92 9.13 -20.63 -9.23
CA THR A 92 9.84 -21.89 -8.97
C THR A 92 8.88 -23.05 -9.24
N ARG A 93 9.26 -23.99 -10.10
CA ARG A 93 8.40 -25.13 -10.47
C ARG A 93 8.12 -26.01 -9.25
N PRO A 94 6.88 -26.49 -9.05
CA PRO A 94 6.54 -27.33 -7.89
C PRO A 94 7.42 -28.57 -7.71
N SER A 95 7.83 -29.22 -8.81
CA SER A 95 8.75 -30.37 -8.82
C SER A 95 10.07 -30.08 -8.12
N ASP A 96 10.60 -28.88 -8.31
CA ASP A 96 11.92 -28.49 -7.86
C ASP A 96 11.88 -28.03 -6.38
N ARG A 97 10.70 -27.64 -5.87
CA ARG A 97 10.57 -27.02 -4.54
C ARG A 97 10.90 -27.97 -3.40
N LYS A 98 10.54 -29.26 -3.48
CA LYS A 98 10.79 -30.23 -2.40
C LYS A 98 12.30 -30.35 -2.12
N ILE A 99 13.09 -30.54 -3.17
CA ILE A 99 14.56 -30.62 -3.11
C ILE A 99 15.15 -29.31 -2.55
N LEU A 100 14.61 -28.17 -2.99
CA LEU A 100 15.04 -26.86 -2.51
C LEU A 100 14.73 -26.63 -1.02
N TYR A 101 13.56 -27.10 -0.54
CA TYR A 101 13.21 -27.07 0.88
C TYR A 101 14.14 -27.94 1.71
N GLU A 102 14.51 -29.12 1.22
CA GLU A 102 15.44 -30.05 1.88
C GLU A 102 16.86 -29.47 2.00
N LYS A 103 17.36 -28.85 0.94
CA LYS A 103 18.70 -28.23 0.89
C LYS A 103 18.82 -26.93 1.71
N GLY A 104 17.76 -26.12 1.78
CA GLY A 104 17.86 -24.79 2.37
C GLY A 104 17.97 -24.76 3.89
N LYS A 105 18.89 -23.95 4.42
CA LYS A 105 18.99 -23.59 5.85
C LYS A 105 18.23 -22.30 6.15
N VAL A 106 18.31 -21.34 5.23
CA VAL A 106 17.54 -20.09 5.25
C VAL A 106 16.62 -20.09 4.04
N LEU A 107 15.33 -20.21 4.28
CA LEU A 107 14.32 -20.21 3.23
C LEU A 107 13.60 -18.86 3.22
N ILE A 108 13.49 -18.27 2.03
CA ILE A 108 12.80 -16.99 1.84
C ILE A 108 11.74 -17.19 0.78
N ALA A 109 10.50 -16.84 1.08
CA ALA A 109 9.40 -17.17 0.18
C ALA A 109 8.23 -16.19 0.19
N THR A 110 7.45 -16.23 -0.89
CA THR A 110 6.16 -15.54 -0.95
C THR A 110 5.08 -16.33 -0.21
N PRO A 111 4.13 -15.67 0.49
CA PRO A 111 3.27 -16.34 1.47
C PRO A 111 2.32 -17.34 0.82
N GLN A 112 1.79 -17.00 -0.35
CA GLN A 112 0.87 -17.89 -1.07
C GLN A 112 1.55 -19.19 -1.50
N THR A 113 2.85 -19.14 -1.84
CA THR A 113 3.61 -20.33 -2.22
C THR A 113 3.75 -21.29 -1.04
N ILE A 114 4.11 -20.78 0.13
CA ILE A 114 4.20 -21.58 1.36
C ILE A 114 2.84 -22.16 1.73
N LYS A 115 1.77 -21.35 1.73
CA LYS A 115 0.40 -21.84 2.02
C LYS A 115 -0.01 -22.98 1.10
N ASN A 116 0.24 -22.87 -0.20
CA ASN A 116 -0.10 -23.93 -1.16
C ASN A 116 0.77 -25.18 -0.96
N ASP A 117 2.07 -25.01 -0.71
CA ASP A 117 2.97 -26.15 -0.52
C ASP A 117 2.73 -26.89 0.81
N LEU A 118 2.24 -26.21 1.85
CA LEU A 118 1.75 -26.85 3.08
C LEU A 118 0.47 -27.65 2.82
N LYS A 119 -0.49 -27.07 2.09
CA LYS A 119 -1.76 -27.75 1.75
C LYS A 119 -1.54 -28.99 0.89
N ASP A 120 -0.59 -28.92 -0.03
CA ASP A 120 -0.27 -30.02 -0.94
C ASP A 120 0.78 -30.97 -0.34
N ASN A 121 1.08 -30.88 0.96
CA ASN A 121 2.05 -31.69 1.69
C ASN A 121 3.46 -31.74 1.05
N ARG A 122 3.87 -30.68 0.34
CA ARG A 122 5.21 -30.51 -0.24
C ARG A 122 6.23 -29.95 0.74
N LEU A 123 5.77 -29.32 1.82
CA LEU A 123 6.58 -28.72 2.86
C LEU A 123 6.07 -29.17 4.23
N SER A 124 6.98 -29.58 5.13
CA SER A 124 6.72 -29.73 6.56
C SER A 124 7.43 -28.62 7.33
N LEU A 125 6.79 -28.08 8.36
CA LEU A 125 7.37 -27.05 9.21
C LEU A 125 8.03 -27.59 10.49
N GLU A 126 8.08 -28.90 10.67
CA GLU A 126 8.59 -29.56 11.89
C GLU A 126 10.02 -29.16 12.25
N ASN A 127 10.89 -29.06 11.24
CA ASN A 127 12.32 -28.74 11.40
C ASN A 127 12.61 -27.24 11.34
N PHE A 128 11.60 -26.36 11.34
CA PHE A 128 11.80 -24.92 11.33
C PHE A 128 11.80 -24.37 12.76
N SER A 129 12.90 -23.74 13.19
CA SER A 129 12.97 -23.15 14.54
C SER A 129 12.61 -21.67 14.58
N PHE A 130 12.34 -21.04 13.44
CA PHE A 130 12.01 -19.62 13.38
C PHE A 130 11.26 -19.25 12.10
N ILE A 131 10.18 -18.47 12.24
CA ILE A 131 9.47 -17.86 11.11
C ILE A 131 9.37 -16.34 11.27
N VAL A 132 9.69 -15.62 10.19
CA VAL A 132 9.47 -14.18 10.06
C VAL A 132 8.29 -13.90 9.15
N PHE A 133 7.37 -13.06 9.61
CA PHE A 133 6.29 -12.49 8.83
C PHE A 133 6.56 -11.01 8.57
N ASP A 134 7.15 -10.70 7.41
CA ASP A 134 7.37 -9.32 7.00
C ASP A 134 6.07 -8.66 6.54
N GLU A 135 5.91 -7.37 6.82
CA GLU A 135 4.63 -6.66 6.68
C GLU A 135 3.48 -7.37 7.41
N ALA A 136 3.74 -7.78 8.65
CA ALA A 136 2.83 -8.54 9.54
C ALA A 136 1.42 -7.95 9.67
N HIS A 137 1.24 -6.65 9.36
CA HIS A 137 -0.07 -5.99 9.31
C HIS A 137 -1.05 -6.58 8.27
N ARG A 138 -0.57 -7.46 7.38
CA ARG A 138 -1.37 -8.27 6.45
C ARG A 138 -1.94 -9.54 7.08
N CYS A 139 -1.49 -9.95 8.27
CA CYS A 139 -1.93 -11.15 8.97
C CYS A 139 -3.32 -10.97 9.62
N VAL A 140 -4.33 -10.71 8.79
CA VAL A 140 -5.73 -10.51 9.17
C VAL A 140 -6.61 -11.29 8.21
N LYS A 141 -7.81 -11.68 8.67
CA LYS A 141 -8.78 -12.46 7.88
C LYS A 141 -8.12 -13.73 7.29
N ASP A 142 -8.49 -14.09 6.06
CA ASP A 142 -8.01 -15.30 5.39
C ASP A 142 -6.68 -15.13 4.63
N TYR A 143 -5.89 -14.10 4.96
CA TYR A 143 -4.60 -13.89 4.33
C TYR A 143 -3.65 -15.07 4.60
N ALA A 144 -2.73 -15.36 3.67
CA ALA A 144 -1.91 -16.56 3.74
C ALA A 144 -1.10 -16.72 5.05
N TYR A 145 -0.69 -15.61 5.68
CA TYR A 145 0.02 -15.63 6.96
C TYR A 145 -0.75 -16.28 8.09
N THR A 146 -2.09 -16.10 8.17
CA THR A 146 -2.89 -16.65 9.28
C THR A 146 -2.85 -18.18 9.27
N PHE A 147 -2.95 -18.77 8.08
CA PHE A 147 -2.83 -20.22 7.89
C PHE A 147 -1.41 -20.73 8.22
N ILE A 148 -0.38 -20.06 7.70
CA ILE A 148 1.03 -20.49 7.89
C ILE A 148 1.41 -20.44 9.37
N ALA A 149 1.06 -19.37 10.09
CA ALA A 149 1.35 -19.24 11.51
C ALA A 149 0.67 -20.36 12.33
N LYS A 150 -0.60 -20.66 12.02
CA LYS A 150 -1.34 -21.74 12.68
C LYS A 150 -0.69 -23.11 12.44
N GLU A 151 -0.31 -23.42 11.20
CA GLU A 151 0.36 -24.70 10.90
C GLU A 151 1.77 -24.78 11.49
N TYR A 152 2.49 -23.66 11.53
CA TYR A 152 3.81 -23.59 12.17
C TYR A 152 3.75 -23.91 13.66
N MET A 153 2.83 -23.28 14.39
CA MET A 153 2.67 -23.50 15.83
C MET A 153 2.24 -24.93 16.17
N LYS A 154 1.60 -25.64 15.23
CA LYS A 154 1.23 -27.06 15.41
C LYS A 154 2.39 -28.02 15.13
N GLN A 155 3.19 -27.76 14.10
CA GLN A 155 4.16 -28.73 13.59
C GLN A 155 5.57 -28.55 14.17
N SER A 156 6.00 -27.31 14.41
CA SER A 156 7.39 -27.01 14.78
C SER A 156 7.74 -27.51 16.18
N LYS A 157 8.88 -28.19 16.32
CA LYS A 157 9.43 -28.63 17.61
C LYS A 157 9.88 -27.47 18.51
N PHE A 158 10.34 -26.38 17.90
CA PHE A 158 10.86 -25.21 18.62
C PHE A 158 10.27 -23.93 18.00
N PRO A 159 8.97 -23.66 18.18
CA PRO A 159 8.33 -22.54 17.50
C PRO A 159 8.86 -21.20 18.01
N LEU A 160 9.19 -20.29 17.09
CA LEU A 160 9.40 -18.87 17.38
C LEU A 160 8.95 -18.02 16.18
N ILE A 161 8.09 -17.04 16.44
CA ILE A 161 7.52 -16.14 15.44
C ILE A 161 8.03 -14.71 15.66
N LEU A 162 8.45 -14.06 14.56
CA LEU A 162 8.72 -12.63 14.52
C LEU A 162 7.82 -11.96 13.48
N GLY A 163 6.90 -11.12 13.95
CA GLY A 163 6.11 -10.22 13.10
C GLY A 163 6.85 -8.90 12.90
N LEU A 164 7.08 -8.48 11.66
CA LEU A 164 7.73 -7.21 11.35
C LEU A 164 6.76 -6.26 10.64
N THR A 165 6.57 -5.05 11.16
CA THR A 165 5.75 -4.04 10.47
C THR A 165 6.16 -2.62 10.82
N ALA A 166 5.89 -1.68 9.92
CA ALA A 166 5.96 -0.24 10.24
C ALA A 166 4.66 0.32 10.79
N SER A 167 3.54 -0.32 10.45
CA SER A 167 2.20 0.21 10.68
C SER A 167 1.25 -0.97 10.86
N PRO A 168 0.99 -1.42 12.10
CA PRO A 168 0.17 -2.60 12.36
C PRO A 168 -1.32 -2.37 12.03
N GLY A 169 -1.81 -1.13 12.09
CA GLY A 169 -3.21 -0.81 11.77
C GLY A 169 -3.64 0.53 12.36
N GLY A 170 -4.85 0.99 12.01
CA GLY A 170 -5.44 2.21 12.55
C GLY A 170 -6.45 1.98 13.68
N THR A 171 -6.62 0.74 14.14
CA THR A 171 -7.62 0.32 15.12
C THR A 171 -7.04 -0.74 16.05
N TYR A 172 -7.49 -0.79 17.31
CA TYR A 172 -6.99 -1.77 18.28
C TYR A 172 -7.37 -3.19 17.89
N GLU A 173 -8.60 -3.39 17.41
CA GLU A 173 -9.15 -4.70 17.03
C GLU A 173 -8.29 -5.36 15.95
N LYS A 174 -7.76 -4.55 15.04
CA LYS A 174 -6.87 -5.04 13.98
C LYS A 174 -5.51 -5.48 14.54
N ILE A 175 -4.98 -4.77 15.51
CA ILE A 175 -3.69 -5.12 16.14
C ILE A 175 -3.86 -6.39 16.98
N GLU A 176 -4.95 -6.49 17.74
CA GLU A 176 -5.32 -7.70 18.49
C GLU A 176 -5.55 -8.90 17.57
N GLU A 177 -6.19 -8.70 16.42
CA GLU A 177 -6.33 -9.74 15.40
C GLU A 177 -4.96 -10.24 14.90
N ILE A 178 -4.01 -9.33 14.62
CA ILE A 178 -2.65 -9.70 14.22
C ILE A 178 -1.96 -10.47 15.36
N ASN A 179 -2.05 -9.98 16.60
CA ASN A 179 -1.44 -10.62 17.76
C ASN A 179 -1.95 -12.05 17.93
N ARG A 180 -3.27 -12.25 17.87
CA ARG A 180 -3.90 -13.57 17.96
C ARG A 180 -3.47 -14.48 16.81
N ASN A 181 -3.51 -13.99 15.57
CA ASN A 181 -3.20 -14.80 14.39
C ASN A 181 -1.72 -15.21 14.31
N LEU A 182 -0.82 -14.38 14.83
CA LEU A 182 0.63 -14.65 14.86
C LEU A 182 1.09 -15.20 16.22
N PHE A 183 0.18 -15.50 17.14
CA PHE A 183 0.48 -16.02 18.48
C PHE A 183 1.48 -15.14 19.24
N ILE A 184 1.34 -13.81 19.13
CA ILE A 184 2.25 -12.82 19.70
C ILE A 184 2.06 -12.74 21.22
N GLU A 185 3.18 -12.85 21.94
CA GLU A 185 3.28 -12.76 23.39
C GLU A 185 3.94 -11.45 23.84
N ASN A 186 4.69 -10.81 22.94
CA ASN A 186 5.42 -9.59 23.22
C ASN A 186 5.30 -8.58 22.06
N VAL A 187 5.16 -7.30 22.37
CA VAL A 187 5.08 -6.23 21.36
C VAL A 187 6.18 -5.20 21.62
N GLU A 188 7.15 -5.18 20.72
CA GLU A 188 8.24 -4.20 20.71
C GLU A 188 7.87 -3.05 19.79
N ILE A 189 7.64 -1.87 20.37
CA ILE A 189 7.27 -0.68 19.61
C ILE A 189 8.40 0.33 19.71
N ARG A 190 8.80 0.88 18.57
CA ARG A 190 9.57 2.12 18.48
C ARG A 190 8.90 3.07 17.48
N THR A 191 9.03 4.36 17.70
CA THR A 191 8.52 5.45 16.87
C THR A 191 9.69 6.39 16.56
N GLU A 192 9.47 7.29 15.61
CA GLU A 192 10.45 8.31 15.20
C GLU A 192 10.84 9.27 16.34
N LEU A 193 10.11 9.23 17.46
CA LEU A 193 10.29 10.10 18.63
C LEU A 193 11.06 9.44 19.77
N ASP A 194 11.30 8.12 19.73
CA ASP A 194 12.03 7.45 20.82
C ASP A 194 13.52 7.82 20.79
N LYS A 195 14.12 7.98 21.97
CA LYS A 195 15.51 8.42 22.13
C LYS A 195 16.52 7.52 21.41
N ASP A 196 16.30 6.21 21.44
CA ASP A 196 17.18 5.20 20.82
C ASP A 196 17.02 5.10 19.30
N VAL A 197 16.01 5.75 18.71
CA VAL A 197 15.71 5.70 17.26
C VAL A 197 15.80 7.07 16.59
N LYS A 198 15.51 8.16 17.31
CA LYS A 198 15.39 9.53 16.78
C LYS A 198 16.59 9.96 15.93
N ASP A 199 17.81 9.67 16.38
CA ASP A 199 19.04 10.09 15.69
C ASP A 199 19.28 9.36 14.36
N TYR A 200 18.59 8.23 14.16
CA TYR A 200 18.65 7.46 12.93
C TYR A 200 17.53 7.82 11.94
N VAL A 201 16.55 8.61 12.36
CA VAL A 201 15.43 9.06 11.53
C VAL A 201 15.83 10.34 10.83
N LYS A 202 15.95 10.28 9.50
CA LYS A 202 16.06 11.51 8.71
C LYS A 202 14.72 12.23 8.72
N PRO A 203 14.67 13.54 9.03
CA PRO A 203 13.46 14.32 8.90
C PRO A 203 13.02 14.31 7.43
N VAL A 204 11.72 14.20 7.22
CA VAL A 204 11.10 14.31 5.90
C VAL A 204 10.38 15.64 5.88
N GLU A 205 10.83 16.55 5.04
CA GLU A 205 10.12 17.80 4.80
C GLU A 205 8.80 17.49 4.08
N ARG A 206 7.70 18.01 4.60
CA ARG A 206 6.37 17.83 4.02
C ARG A 206 5.85 19.19 3.60
N GLU A 207 5.49 19.31 2.33
CA GLU A 207 4.91 20.52 1.75
C GLU A 207 3.51 20.23 1.23
N TRP A 208 2.57 21.14 1.48
CA TRP A 208 1.19 21.06 0.99
C TRP A 208 0.93 22.22 0.06
N ILE A 209 0.65 21.89 -1.20
CA ILE A 209 0.40 22.86 -2.24
C ILE A 209 -1.06 22.76 -2.61
N TYR A 210 -1.78 23.83 -2.29
CA TYR A 210 -3.20 23.95 -2.55
C TYR A 210 -3.44 24.57 -3.91
N VAL A 211 -4.38 24.01 -4.66
CA VAL A 211 -4.88 24.60 -5.91
C VAL A 211 -6.39 24.78 -5.85
N GLU A 212 -6.90 25.74 -6.59
CA GLU A 212 -8.33 26.04 -6.67
C GLU A 212 -8.88 25.60 -8.02
N LEU A 213 -10.12 25.11 -8.02
CA LEU A 213 -10.80 24.72 -9.24
C LEU A 213 -11.24 25.99 -10.02
N PRO A 214 -10.96 26.07 -11.32
CA PRO A 214 -11.48 27.14 -12.17
C PRO A 214 -13.02 27.19 -12.18
N ALA A 215 -13.59 28.35 -12.52
CA ALA A 215 -15.04 28.57 -12.52
C ALA A 215 -15.82 27.53 -13.35
N GLN A 216 -15.27 27.09 -14.49
CA GLN A 216 -15.87 26.09 -15.36
C GLN A 216 -16.11 24.75 -14.65
N PHE A 217 -15.24 24.38 -13.71
CA PHE A 217 -15.40 23.16 -12.91
C PHE A 217 -16.54 23.29 -11.92
N SER A 218 -16.73 24.47 -11.33
CA SER A 218 -17.81 24.73 -10.38
C SER A 218 -19.18 24.54 -11.02
N GLU A 219 -19.37 24.97 -12.27
CA GLU A 219 -20.63 24.78 -13.00
C GLU A 219 -20.97 23.29 -13.20
N ILE A 220 -20.00 22.49 -13.65
CA ILE A 220 -20.18 21.05 -13.82
C ILE A 220 -20.37 20.36 -12.47
N LYS A 221 -19.63 20.80 -11.45
CA LYS A 221 -19.74 20.29 -10.08
C LYS A 221 -21.16 20.46 -9.55
N SER A 222 -21.73 21.67 -9.66
CA SER A 222 -23.10 21.93 -9.20
C SER A 222 -24.13 21.06 -9.92
N LEU A 223 -23.99 20.84 -11.23
CA LEU A 223 -24.87 19.93 -11.98
C LEU A 223 -24.79 18.50 -11.45
N LEU A 224 -23.58 17.98 -11.22
CA LEU A 224 -23.38 16.64 -10.69
C LEU A 224 -23.92 16.50 -9.26
N GLU A 225 -23.68 17.49 -8.40
CA GLU A 225 -24.18 17.52 -7.02
C GLU A 225 -25.71 17.54 -6.97
N GLU A 226 -26.36 18.31 -7.84
CA GLU A 226 -27.82 18.30 -7.98
C GLU A 226 -28.34 16.90 -8.34
N LYS A 227 -27.72 16.23 -9.33
CA LYS A 227 -28.15 14.89 -9.75
C LYS A 227 -27.94 13.86 -8.64
N ILE A 228 -26.86 13.96 -7.85
CA ILE A 228 -26.62 13.11 -6.67
C ILE A 228 -27.68 13.38 -5.59
N LYS A 229 -27.89 14.65 -5.24
CA LYS A 229 -28.83 15.09 -4.19
C LYS A 229 -30.22 14.52 -4.43
N LYS A 230 -30.73 14.62 -5.65
CA LYS A 230 -32.04 14.06 -6.05
C LYS A 230 -32.20 12.56 -5.79
N ARG A 231 -31.12 11.76 -5.93
CA ARG A 231 -31.16 10.32 -5.64
C ARG A 231 -31.11 10.06 -4.14
N LEU A 232 -30.27 10.81 -3.42
CA LEU A 232 -30.16 10.68 -1.98
C LEU A 232 -31.46 11.10 -1.28
N GLU A 233 -32.14 12.15 -1.75
CA GLU A 233 -33.46 12.56 -1.26
C GLU A 233 -34.50 11.47 -1.46
N TRP A 234 -34.59 10.89 -2.66
CA TRP A 234 -35.50 9.77 -2.92
C TRP A 234 -35.22 8.58 -1.98
N LEU A 235 -33.94 8.21 -1.79
CA LEU A 235 -33.56 7.11 -0.89
C LEU A 235 -33.90 7.42 0.57
N LYS A 236 -33.85 8.69 0.96
CA LYS A 236 -34.21 9.15 2.31
C LYS A 236 -35.72 9.11 2.51
N GLU A 237 -36.50 9.52 1.52
CA GLU A 237 -37.97 9.49 1.54
C GLU A 237 -38.55 8.07 1.65
N HIS A 238 -37.78 7.07 1.24
CA HIS A 238 -38.16 5.65 1.29
C HIS A 238 -37.39 4.87 2.37
N ASP A 239 -36.88 5.56 3.40
CA ASP A 239 -36.24 4.98 4.59
C ASP A 239 -35.01 4.06 4.32
N TYR A 240 -34.35 4.21 3.18
CA TYR A 240 -33.11 3.48 2.88
C TYR A 240 -31.88 4.17 3.49
N ILE A 241 -31.94 5.47 3.77
CA ILE A 241 -30.86 6.25 4.40
C ILE A 241 -31.40 7.30 5.39
N ASP A 242 -30.74 7.45 6.55
CA ASP A 242 -31.17 8.42 7.58
C ASP A 242 -30.43 9.77 7.51
N LYS A 243 -29.21 9.79 6.97
CA LYS A 243 -28.27 10.93 7.03
C LYS A 243 -27.40 11.01 5.78
N LYS A 244 -26.62 12.10 5.70
CA LYS A 244 -25.53 12.24 4.71
C LYS A 244 -24.64 11.00 4.75
N ILE A 245 -24.58 10.29 3.63
CA ILE A 245 -23.98 8.97 3.51
C ILE A 245 -22.73 9.04 2.64
N SER A 246 -21.69 8.29 2.98
CA SER A 246 -20.47 8.24 2.16
C SER A 246 -20.61 7.26 1.01
N LYS A 247 -19.87 7.46 -0.08
CA LYS A 247 -19.78 6.51 -1.20
C LYS A 247 -19.54 5.06 -0.76
N LYS A 248 -18.70 4.85 0.26
CA LYS A 248 -18.46 3.52 0.85
C LYS A 248 -19.74 2.91 1.43
N LYS A 249 -20.53 3.68 2.16
CA LYS A 249 -21.79 3.20 2.74
C LYS A 249 -22.85 2.95 1.66
N LEU A 250 -22.91 3.79 0.61
CA LEU A 250 -23.76 3.55 -0.55
C LEU A 250 -23.46 2.22 -1.23
N LEU A 251 -22.18 1.89 -1.43
CA LEU A 251 -21.75 0.60 -1.99
C LEU A 251 -22.14 -0.58 -1.10
N LEU A 252 -22.01 -0.45 0.23
CA LEU A 252 -22.40 -1.50 1.17
C LEU A 252 -23.92 -1.73 1.15
N LEU A 253 -24.70 -0.65 1.13
CA LEU A 253 -26.16 -0.70 1.05
C LEU A 253 -26.64 -1.31 -0.27
N GLN A 254 -25.99 -0.95 -1.39
CA GLN A 254 -26.29 -1.54 -2.68
C GLN A 254 -26.05 -3.06 -2.65
N ASN A 255 -24.91 -3.51 -2.11
CA ASN A 255 -24.60 -4.93 -1.99
C ASN A 255 -25.62 -5.66 -1.11
N SER A 256 -26.04 -5.08 0.03
CA SER A 256 -27.02 -5.71 0.91
C SER A 256 -28.40 -5.82 0.23
N ILE A 257 -28.84 -4.79 -0.49
CA ILE A 257 -30.11 -4.84 -1.24
C ILE A 257 -30.06 -5.90 -2.33
N ILE A 258 -28.96 -5.94 -3.11
CA ILE A 258 -28.79 -6.93 -4.18
C ILE A 258 -28.79 -8.37 -3.64
N GLN A 259 -28.15 -8.61 -2.50
CA GLN A 259 -28.14 -9.93 -1.85
C GLN A 259 -29.49 -10.33 -1.26
N SER A 260 -30.35 -9.36 -0.96
CA SER A 260 -31.70 -9.58 -0.40
C SER A 260 -32.80 -9.77 -1.46
N PHE A 261 -32.45 -9.84 -2.75
CA PHE A 261 -33.40 -10.16 -3.81
C PHE A 261 -33.78 -11.64 -3.74
N ASP A 262 -34.92 -11.92 -3.12
CA ASP A 262 -35.59 -13.22 -3.20
C ASP A 262 -36.34 -13.39 -4.54
N LYS A 263 -36.86 -14.60 -4.79
CA LYS A 263 -37.68 -14.91 -5.98
C LYS A 263 -38.93 -14.03 -6.13
N ASN A 264 -39.39 -13.36 -5.08
CA ASN A 264 -40.50 -12.42 -5.12
C ASN A 264 -39.98 -11.00 -5.41
N VAL A 265 -40.37 -10.45 -6.57
CA VAL A 265 -39.95 -9.12 -7.04
C VAL A 265 -40.54 -8.03 -6.13
N ASN A 266 -39.74 -7.52 -5.20
CA ASN A 266 -40.05 -6.28 -4.50
C ASN A 266 -39.62 -5.10 -5.39
N TYR A 267 -40.61 -4.46 -6.04
CA TYR A 267 -40.40 -3.34 -6.96
C TYR A 267 -39.70 -2.15 -6.29
N GLU A 268 -40.01 -1.86 -5.03
CA GLU A 268 -39.41 -0.73 -4.30
C GLU A 268 -37.91 -0.95 -4.07
N ARG A 269 -37.51 -2.17 -3.66
CA ARG A 269 -36.10 -2.54 -3.51
C ARG A 269 -35.35 -2.48 -4.84
N MET A 270 -36.00 -2.88 -5.94
CA MET A 270 -35.43 -2.77 -7.27
C MET A 270 -35.18 -1.30 -7.65
N TRP A 271 -36.15 -0.42 -7.37
CA TRP A 271 -35.99 1.03 -7.57
C TRP A 271 -34.87 1.61 -6.70
N ALA A 272 -34.77 1.21 -5.44
CA ALA A 272 -33.68 1.64 -4.56
C ALA A 272 -32.31 1.19 -5.09
N ALA A 273 -32.18 -0.05 -5.57
CA ALA A 273 -30.94 -0.55 -6.19
C ALA A 273 -30.55 0.26 -7.43
N ILE A 274 -31.52 0.64 -8.27
CA ILE A 274 -31.30 1.53 -9.43
C ILE A 274 -30.82 2.89 -8.95
N LYS A 275 -31.52 3.53 -8.01
CA LYS A 275 -31.17 4.86 -7.48
C LYS A 275 -29.79 4.90 -6.84
N LEU A 276 -29.42 3.84 -6.12
CA LEU A 276 -28.07 3.66 -5.59
C LEU A 276 -27.03 3.55 -6.69
N ALA A 277 -27.29 2.75 -7.74
CA ALA A 277 -26.39 2.63 -8.88
C ALA A 277 -26.20 3.97 -9.60
N GLU A 278 -27.27 4.74 -9.81
CA GLU A 278 -27.21 6.09 -10.38
C GLU A 278 -26.38 7.03 -9.49
N ALA A 279 -26.65 7.06 -8.18
CA ALA A 279 -25.92 7.91 -7.23
C ALA A 279 -24.42 7.58 -7.23
N ILE A 280 -24.05 6.29 -7.22
CA ILE A 280 -22.65 5.84 -7.27
C ILE A 280 -21.97 6.29 -8.58
N LYS A 281 -22.68 6.24 -9.71
CA LYS A 281 -22.15 6.70 -11.01
C LYS A 281 -21.84 8.19 -10.99
N PHE A 282 -22.77 9.02 -10.50
CA PHE A 282 -22.56 10.47 -10.40
C PHE A 282 -21.55 10.86 -9.33
N GLU A 283 -21.50 10.15 -8.20
CA GLU A 283 -20.44 10.31 -7.19
C GLU A 283 -19.06 10.07 -7.80
N HIS A 284 -18.91 9.02 -8.62
CA HIS A 284 -17.65 8.77 -9.32
C HIS A 284 -17.34 9.81 -10.41
N ALA A 285 -18.35 10.31 -11.13
CA ALA A 285 -18.17 11.43 -12.07
C ALA A 285 -17.63 12.67 -11.33
N LEU A 286 -18.24 13.03 -10.20
CA LEU A 286 -17.80 14.16 -9.41
C LEU A 286 -16.39 13.96 -8.86
N GLU A 287 -16.03 12.72 -8.50
CA GLU A 287 -14.67 12.38 -8.05
C GLU A 287 -13.65 12.61 -9.17
N LEU A 288 -13.94 12.16 -10.40
CA LEU A 288 -13.07 12.39 -11.56
C LEU A 288 -12.93 13.87 -11.90
N LEU A 289 -14.01 14.65 -11.83
CA LEU A 289 -13.97 16.10 -12.04
C LEU A 289 -13.02 16.77 -11.06
N GLU A 290 -13.21 16.50 -9.77
CA GLU A 290 -12.50 17.15 -8.67
C GLU A 290 -11.03 16.77 -8.56
N THR A 291 -10.67 15.55 -8.98
CA THR A 291 -9.34 14.99 -8.76
C THR A 291 -8.50 14.85 -10.04
N GLN A 292 -9.15 14.64 -11.20
CA GLN A 292 -8.48 14.29 -12.46
C GLN A 292 -8.67 15.33 -13.57
N GLY A 293 -9.81 16.02 -13.63
CA GLY A 293 -10.09 17.01 -14.67
C GLY A 293 -11.26 16.68 -15.60
N LEU A 294 -11.57 17.62 -16.49
CA LEU A 294 -12.71 17.56 -17.41
C LEU A 294 -12.58 16.43 -18.45
N CYS A 295 -11.38 16.18 -18.99
CA CYS A 295 -11.16 15.11 -19.97
C CYS A 295 -11.48 13.72 -19.39
N SER A 296 -11.01 13.43 -18.18
CA SER A 296 -11.28 12.16 -17.49
C SER A 296 -12.77 11.97 -17.22
N LEU A 297 -13.47 13.05 -16.83
CA LEU A 297 -14.93 13.04 -16.69
C LEU A 297 -15.63 12.75 -18.03
N LEU A 298 -15.22 13.40 -19.12
CA LEU A 298 -15.79 13.21 -20.45
C LEU A 298 -15.68 11.76 -20.91
N GLU A 299 -14.50 11.15 -20.78
CA GLU A 299 -14.27 9.75 -21.15
C GLU A 299 -15.19 8.80 -20.38
N TYR A 300 -15.31 9.02 -19.06
CA TYR A 300 -16.17 8.23 -18.19
C TYR A 300 -17.65 8.35 -18.58
N LEU A 301 -18.15 9.57 -18.78
CA LEU A 301 -19.55 9.80 -19.16
C LEU A 301 -19.86 9.24 -20.55
N LYS A 302 -18.95 9.36 -21.53
CA LYS A 302 -19.10 8.72 -22.85
C LYS A 302 -19.15 7.19 -22.74
N LYS A 303 -18.37 6.60 -21.83
CA LYS A 303 -18.41 5.15 -21.57
C LYS A 303 -19.77 4.72 -21.03
N ILE A 304 -20.32 5.45 -20.04
CA ILE A 304 -21.66 5.18 -19.50
C ILE A 304 -22.73 5.34 -20.59
N GLN A 305 -22.66 6.43 -21.38
CA GLN A 305 -23.60 6.69 -22.46
C GLN A 305 -23.67 5.55 -23.48
N LYS A 306 -22.52 4.91 -23.78
CA LYS A 306 -22.44 3.74 -24.68
C LYS A 306 -23.00 2.46 -24.05
N SER A 307 -22.77 2.22 -22.75
CA SER A 307 -23.26 1.02 -22.07
C SER A 307 -24.76 1.05 -21.79
N GLU A 308 -25.33 2.22 -21.55
CA GLU A 308 -26.74 2.41 -21.15
C GLU A 308 -27.72 2.46 -22.34
N LYS A 309 -27.36 1.89 -23.51
CA LYS A 309 -28.24 1.89 -24.70
C LYS A 309 -29.60 1.23 -24.47
N LYS A 310 -29.78 0.40 -23.44
CA LYS A 310 -30.98 -0.42 -23.21
C LYS A 310 -31.76 -0.14 -21.91
N VAL A 311 -31.26 0.62 -20.92
CA VAL A 311 -31.72 0.41 -19.52
C VAL A 311 -32.42 1.60 -18.82
N ASP A 312 -32.20 2.88 -19.14
CA ASP A 312 -33.09 3.96 -18.65
C ASP A 312 -32.98 5.26 -19.49
N LYS A 313 -34.11 5.75 -20.05
CA LYS A 313 -34.15 7.01 -20.83
C LYS A 313 -33.83 8.23 -19.97
N ARG A 314 -34.13 8.20 -18.66
CA ARG A 314 -34.00 9.35 -17.75
C ARG A 314 -32.55 9.65 -17.40
N ILE A 315 -31.78 8.65 -16.96
CA ILE A 315 -30.35 8.86 -16.64
C ILE A 315 -29.57 9.32 -17.87
N ARG A 316 -29.91 8.79 -19.05
CA ARG A 316 -29.25 9.17 -20.30
C ARG A 316 -29.46 10.65 -20.63
N LYS A 317 -30.65 11.20 -20.38
CA LYS A 317 -30.94 12.63 -20.56
C LYS A 317 -30.07 13.48 -19.64
N GLU A 318 -29.97 13.10 -18.36
CA GLU A 318 -29.15 13.83 -17.38
C GLU A 318 -27.65 13.70 -17.66
N ILE A 319 -27.17 12.56 -18.17
CA ILE A 319 -25.77 12.41 -18.65
C ILE A 319 -25.52 13.30 -19.86
N ASN A 320 -26.45 13.36 -20.82
CA ASN A 320 -26.33 14.21 -22.00
C ASN A 320 -26.29 15.70 -21.63
N GLU A 321 -27.07 16.12 -20.64
CA GLU A 321 -27.04 17.49 -20.09
C GLU A 321 -25.62 17.86 -19.63
N VAL A 322 -24.98 16.98 -18.84
CA VAL A 322 -23.59 17.19 -18.39
C VAL A 322 -22.60 17.15 -19.55
N LEU A 323 -22.75 16.21 -20.49
CA LEU A 323 -21.88 16.09 -21.67
C LEU A 323 -21.96 17.33 -22.58
N ASN A 324 -23.16 17.87 -22.80
CA ASN A 324 -23.36 19.07 -23.61
C ASN A 324 -22.65 20.27 -22.96
N LYS A 325 -22.80 20.43 -21.64
CA LYS A 325 -22.10 21.48 -20.90
C LYS A 325 -20.58 21.29 -20.97
N LEU A 326 -20.06 20.08 -20.81
CA LEU A 326 -18.63 19.79 -20.98
C LEU A 326 -18.11 20.15 -22.38
N THR A 327 -18.86 19.80 -23.41
CA THR A 327 -18.46 20.04 -24.81
C THR A 327 -18.55 21.51 -25.19
N SER A 328 -19.31 22.32 -24.44
CA SER A 328 -19.33 23.78 -24.60
C SER A 328 -18.03 24.45 -24.17
N PHE A 329 -17.19 23.76 -23.39
CA PHE A 329 -15.85 24.23 -23.04
C PHE A 329 -14.81 23.76 -24.06
N GLN A 330 -13.77 24.56 -24.26
CA GLN A 330 -12.61 24.21 -25.09
C GLN A 330 -11.70 23.22 -24.35
N LEU A 331 -12.19 21.98 -24.24
CA LEU A 331 -11.59 20.91 -23.42
C LEU A 331 -10.14 20.56 -23.79
N SER A 332 -9.69 20.86 -25.00
CA SER A 332 -8.31 20.64 -25.45
C SER A 332 -7.28 21.52 -24.75
N GLU A 333 -7.72 22.62 -24.13
CA GLU A 333 -6.86 23.62 -23.50
C GLU A 333 -7.00 23.66 -21.97
N ILE A 334 -7.96 22.93 -21.40
CA ILE A 334 -8.28 22.99 -19.98
C ILE A 334 -7.92 21.67 -19.31
N ASP A 335 -6.70 21.60 -18.78
CA ASP A 335 -6.29 20.55 -17.86
C ASP A 335 -6.70 20.87 -16.41
N HIS A 336 -6.56 19.88 -15.53
CA HIS A 336 -6.75 20.10 -14.10
C HIS A 336 -5.66 21.06 -13.55
N PRO A 337 -5.97 22.05 -12.68
CA PRO A 337 -5.02 23.07 -12.22
C PRO A 337 -3.75 22.51 -11.55
N LYS A 338 -3.86 21.33 -10.93
CA LYS A 338 -2.70 20.57 -10.40
C LYS A 338 -1.62 20.28 -11.46
N ILE A 339 -1.96 20.15 -12.74
CA ILE A 339 -1.01 19.86 -13.81
C ILE A 339 -0.04 21.04 -14.00
N GLU A 340 -0.56 22.26 -14.12
CA GLU A 340 0.28 23.45 -14.26
C GLU A 340 1.20 23.62 -13.05
N LYS A 341 0.64 23.45 -11.86
CA LYS A 341 1.41 23.52 -10.62
C LYS A 341 2.47 22.41 -10.54
N LEU A 342 2.16 21.20 -11.00
CA LEU A 342 3.12 20.10 -11.07
C LEU A 342 4.29 20.42 -12.00
N ILE A 343 4.04 21.02 -13.17
CA ILE A 343 5.10 21.44 -14.09
C ILE A 343 6.01 22.48 -13.43
N GLU A 344 5.43 23.48 -12.76
CA GLU A 344 6.17 24.52 -12.04
C GLU A 344 7.09 23.90 -10.98
N ILE A 345 6.55 23.03 -10.12
CA ILE A 345 7.30 22.35 -9.06
C ILE A 345 8.44 21.52 -9.65
N VAL A 346 8.15 20.67 -10.64
CA VAL A 346 9.16 19.78 -11.25
C VAL A 346 10.26 20.60 -11.92
N ARG A 347 9.92 21.69 -12.62
CA ARG A 347 10.92 22.58 -13.23
C ARG A 347 11.80 23.25 -12.17
N ASN A 348 11.22 23.76 -11.09
CA ASN A 348 11.99 24.41 -10.02
C ASN A 348 12.94 23.41 -9.35
N LEU A 349 12.45 22.21 -9.04
CA LEU A 349 13.26 21.14 -8.46
C LEU A 349 14.44 20.72 -9.37
N ILE A 350 14.21 20.59 -10.68
CA ILE A 350 15.26 20.26 -11.65
C ILE A 350 16.27 21.40 -11.81
N LYS A 351 15.81 22.67 -11.72
CA LYS A 351 16.70 23.85 -11.74
C LYS A 351 17.60 23.92 -10.51
N GLU A 352 17.06 23.61 -9.33
CA GLU A 352 17.82 23.57 -8.08
C GLU A 352 18.87 22.45 -8.06
N LYS A 353 18.52 21.29 -8.61
CA LYS A 353 19.40 20.12 -8.69
C LYS A 353 19.15 19.36 -9.99
N SER A 354 20.11 19.42 -10.92
CA SER A 354 19.98 18.83 -12.26
C SER A 354 19.87 17.30 -12.26
N ASP A 355 20.48 16.62 -11.29
CA ASP A 355 20.43 15.17 -11.12
C ASP A 355 19.35 14.72 -10.13
N ILE A 356 18.38 15.59 -9.81
CA ILE A 356 17.31 15.27 -8.87
C ILE A 356 16.46 14.10 -9.36
N LYS A 357 16.14 13.17 -8.45
CA LYS A 357 15.21 12.06 -8.70
C LYS A 357 13.85 12.36 -8.09
N ILE A 358 12.83 12.46 -8.94
CA ILE A 358 11.46 12.81 -8.57
C ILE A 358 10.54 11.62 -8.85
N LEU A 359 9.70 11.29 -7.86
CA LEU A 359 8.70 10.25 -7.95
C LEU A 359 7.29 10.84 -7.86
N ILE A 360 6.50 10.72 -8.92
CA ILE A 360 5.13 11.25 -8.96
C ILE A 360 4.13 10.10 -8.83
N PHE A 361 3.22 10.22 -7.86
CA PHE A 361 2.14 9.28 -7.63
C PHE A 361 0.79 9.89 -8.01
N ALA A 362 0.00 9.17 -8.80
CA ALA A 362 -1.39 9.51 -9.13
C ALA A 362 -2.24 8.23 -9.10
N ASN A 363 -3.54 8.32 -8.84
CA ASN A 363 -4.36 7.11 -8.68
C ASN A 363 -4.69 6.40 -9.99
N TYR A 364 -4.91 7.18 -11.04
CA TYR A 364 -5.48 6.69 -12.29
C TYR A 364 -4.42 6.58 -13.37
N ARG A 365 -4.47 5.49 -14.15
CA ARG A 365 -3.51 5.27 -15.26
C ARG A 365 -3.65 6.36 -16.33
N THR A 366 -4.87 6.78 -16.63
CA THR A 366 -5.17 7.89 -17.53
C THR A 366 -4.42 9.16 -17.12
N THR A 367 -4.45 9.48 -15.83
CA THR A 367 -3.75 10.64 -15.25
C THR A 367 -2.25 10.50 -15.29
N VAL A 368 -1.71 9.30 -14.99
CA VAL A 368 -0.27 9.04 -15.14
C VAL A 368 0.19 9.23 -16.59
N HIS A 369 -0.59 8.75 -17.57
CA HIS A 369 -0.30 8.97 -18.98
C HIS A 369 -0.38 10.45 -19.36
N ARG A 370 -1.41 11.17 -18.89
CA ARG A 370 -1.57 12.61 -19.14
C ARG A 370 -0.45 13.43 -18.55
N ILE A 371 -0.07 13.18 -17.30
CA ILE A 371 1.08 13.83 -16.64
C ILE A 371 2.35 13.60 -17.47
N CYS A 372 2.61 12.35 -17.89
CA CYS A 372 3.79 12.03 -18.69
C CYS A 372 3.81 12.75 -20.04
N GLU A 373 2.68 12.77 -20.75
CA GLU A 373 2.53 13.47 -22.01
C GLU A 373 2.85 14.96 -21.87
N ILE A 374 2.26 15.62 -20.86
CA ILE A 374 2.42 17.05 -20.63
C ILE A 374 3.84 17.39 -20.17
N LEU A 375 4.43 16.60 -19.27
CA LEU A 375 5.81 16.81 -18.83
C LEU A 375 6.79 16.68 -20.01
N ARG A 376 6.61 15.68 -20.89
CA ARG A 376 7.43 15.53 -22.11
C ARG A 376 7.27 16.69 -23.08
N LYS A 377 6.04 17.14 -23.33
CA LYS A 377 5.76 18.35 -24.14
C LYS A 377 6.46 19.59 -23.57
N ASN A 378 6.67 19.63 -22.27
CA ASN A 378 7.34 20.70 -21.55
C ASN A 378 8.87 20.51 -21.39
N GLY A 379 9.45 19.54 -22.10
CA GLY A 379 10.90 19.27 -22.13
C GLY A 379 11.43 18.47 -20.94
N ILE A 380 10.56 17.86 -20.13
CA ILE A 380 10.96 17.12 -18.93
C ILE A 380 11.07 15.63 -19.28
N LEU A 381 12.25 15.06 -19.01
CA LEU A 381 12.50 13.62 -19.21
C LEU A 381 11.80 12.82 -18.11
N CYS A 382 10.77 12.06 -18.52
CA CYS A 382 10.00 11.22 -17.61
C CYS A 382 9.55 9.90 -18.23
N GLU A 383 9.38 8.88 -17.39
CA GLU A 383 8.86 7.56 -17.77
C GLU A 383 7.75 7.10 -16.81
N ILE A 384 6.92 6.19 -17.32
CA ILE A 384 5.77 5.62 -16.59
C ILE A 384 6.13 4.26 -16.01
N LEU A 385 5.81 4.06 -14.73
CA LEU A 385 5.87 2.77 -14.04
C LEU A 385 4.48 2.39 -13.51
N ILE A 386 3.74 1.63 -14.30
CA ILE A 386 2.44 1.02 -13.93
C ILE A 386 2.59 -0.48 -13.68
N GLY A 387 1.60 -1.05 -12.99
CA GLY A 387 1.54 -2.49 -12.68
C GLY A 387 1.46 -3.39 -13.92
N GLN A 388 1.53 -4.70 -13.68
CA GLN A 388 1.60 -5.72 -14.72
C GLN A 388 0.35 -5.77 -15.59
N LYS A 389 0.54 -6.20 -16.84
CA LYS A 389 -0.55 -6.45 -17.78
C LYS A 389 -1.43 -7.59 -17.23
N THR A 390 -2.72 -7.31 -17.05
CA THR A 390 -3.74 -8.34 -16.74
C THR A 390 -4.63 -8.55 -17.96
N LYS A 391 -5.46 -9.61 -17.96
CA LYS A 391 -6.37 -9.91 -19.08
C LYS A 391 -7.31 -8.73 -19.43
N GLU A 392 -7.59 -7.86 -18.47
CA GLU A 392 -8.51 -6.72 -18.61
C GLU A 392 -7.80 -5.36 -18.69
N MET A 393 -6.51 -5.26 -18.39
CA MET A 393 -5.79 -3.98 -18.33
C MET A 393 -4.40 -4.02 -18.97
N ASN A 394 -4.12 -3.04 -19.83
CA ASN A 394 -2.79 -2.80 -20.39
C ASN A 394 -1.82 -2.36 -19.29
N GLY A 395 -0.79 -3.16 -19.03
CA GLY A 395 0.27 -2.90 -18.05
C GLY A 395 1.65 -3.24 -18.61
N LEU A 396 2.71 -3.06 -17.80
CA LEU A 396 4.08 -3.31 -18.21
C LEU A 396 4.50 -4.77 -17.94
N SER A 397 5.41 -5.32 -18.76
CA SER A 397 6.05 -6.59 -18.43
C SER A 397 7.03 -6.38 -17.27
N GLN A 398 7.28 -7.43 -16.48
CA GLN A 398 8.23 -7.35 -15.36
C GLN A 398 9.65 -6.96 -15.84
N GLN A 399 10.06 -7.43 -17.01
CA GLN A 399 11.36 -7.07 -17.61
C GLN A 399 11.42 -5.58 -17.91
N LYS A 400 10.38 -5.01 -18.52
CA LYS A 400 10.32 -3.57 -18.83
C LYS A 400 10.25 -2.70 -17.58
N GLN A 401 9.58 -3.15 -16.52
CA GLN A 401 9.61 -2.46 -15.23
C GLN A 401 11.03 -2.40 -14.64
N ILE A 402 11.77 -3.52 -14.68
CA ILE A 402 13.17 -3.57 -14.20
C ILE A 402 14.07 -2.67 -15.06
N GLU A 403 13.88 -2.67 -16.37
CA GLU A 403 14.61 -1.81 -17.29
C GLU A 403 14.39 -0.32 -16.97
N ILE A 404 13.14 0.12 -16.86
CA ILE A 404 12.80 1.52 -16.51
C ILE A 404 13.42 1.91 -15.17
N ILE A 405 13.38 1.01 -14.18
CA ILE A 405 13.99 1.22 -12.87
C ILE A 405 15.52 1.39 -12.96
N ARG A 406 16.19 0.59 -13.80
CA ARG A 406 17.64 0.70 -14.02
C ARG A 406 18.00 2.01 -14.72
N ARG A 407 17.27 2.39 -15.76
CA ARG A 407 17.43 3.65 -16.49
C ARG A 407 17.25 4.86 -15.55
N PHE A 408 16.25 4.79 -14.67
CA PHE A 408 16.04 5.78 -13.60
C PHE A 408 17.18 5.82 -12.59
N ALA A 409 17.72 4.65 -12.19
CA ALA A 409 18.86 4.58 -11.29
C ALA A 409 20.10 5.25 -11.88
N ASN A 410 20.31 5.10 -13.19
CA ASN A 410 21.44 5.60 -13.97
C ASN A 410 21.30 7.07 -14.43
N ASN A 411 20.28 7.80 -13.96
CA ASN A 411 20.03 9.20 -14.31
C ASN A 411 19.73 9.44 -15.81
N GLU A 412 19.21 8.45 -16.55
CA GLU A 412 18.75 8.66 -17.93
C GLU A 412 17.52 9.57 -18.01
N PHE A 413 16.75 9.64 -16.93
CA PHE A 413 15.63 10.56 -16.75
C PHE A 413 15.41 10.83 -15.27
N ASN A 414 14.86 12.01 -14.96
CA ASN A 414 14.74 12.51 -13.59
C ASN A 414 13.40 12.20 -12.94
N VAL A 415 12.36 11.93 -13.74
CA VAL A 415 10.97 11.84 -13.24
C VAL A 415 10.36 10.48 -13.54
N LEU A 416 9.93 9.78 -12.49
CA LEU A 416 9.22 8.51 -12.59
C LEU A 416 7.77 8.69 -12.13
N ILE A 417 6.79 8.24 -12.91
CA ILE A 417 5.35 8.47 -12.64
C ILE A 417 4.63 7.12 -12.52
N GLY A 418 3.83 6.87 -11.46
CA GLY A 418 3.18 5.57 -11.28
C GLY A 418 1.89 5.54 -10.45
N THR A 419 1.03 4.55 -10.72
CA THR A 419 -0.29 4.37 -10.09
C THR A 419 -0.29 3.57 -8.79
N SER A 420 0.55 3.96 -7.83
CA SER A 420 0.99 3.15 -6.70
C SER A 420 2.00 2.07 -7.11
N ILE A 421 3.25 2.28 -6.72
CA ILE A 421 4.37 1.39 -7.02
C ILE A 421 4.48 0.29 -5.93
N SER A 422 3.37 0.05 -5.25
CA SER A 422 3.31 -0.38 -3.85
C SER A 422 2.73 -1.78 -3.68
N GLU A 423 1.97 -2.27 -4.65
CA GLU A 423 1.43 -3.63 -4.62
C GLU A 423 2.44 -4.67 -5.07
N GLU A 424 3.31 -4.33 -6.03
CA GLU A 424 4.25 -5.29 -6.63
C GLU A 424 5.59 -5.37 -5.88
N GLY A 425 5.83 -4.43 -4.96
CA GLY A 425 7.03 -4.36 -4.13
C GLY A 425 8.32 -4.34 -4.94
N LEU A 426 8.29 -3.71 -6.12
CA LEU A 426 9.49 -3.35 -6.88
C LEU A 426 10.35 -2.42 -6.02
N ASP A 427 11.68 -2.54 -6.10
CA ASP A 427 12.60 -1.62 -5.44
C ASP A 427 12.84 -0.43 -6.36
N VAL A 428 12.32 0.75 -5.99
CA VAL A 428 12.58 1.98 -6.76
C VAL A 428 13.80 2.63 -6.10
N PRO A 429 14.80 3.05 -6.89
CA PRO A 429 15.98 3.76 -6.41
C PRO A 429 15.63 4.88 -5.45
N ALA A 430 16.59 5.24 -4.60
CA ALA A 430 16.51 6.43 -3.77
C ALA A 430 16.07 7.64 -4.60
N VAL A 431 14.99 8.29 -4.15
CA VAL A 431 14.48 9.53 -4.75
C VAL A 431 14.70 10.67 -3.78
N ASP A 432 14.93 11.87 -4.32
CA ASP A 432 15.11 13.08 -3.53
C ASP A 432 13.75 13.68 -3.16
N CYS A 433 12.78 13.63 -4.08
CA CYS A 433 11.44 14.17 -3.91
C CYS A 433 10.36 13.16 -4.31
N ALA A 434 9.31 13.06 -3.49
CA ALA A 434 8.08 12.36 -3.85
C ALA A 434 6.90 13.34 -3.92
N ILE A 435 6.22 13.39 -5.06
CA ILE A 435 5.07 14.25 -5.30
C ILE A 435 3.81 13.38 -5.39
N PHE A 436 2.82 13.69 -4.59
CA PHE A 436 1.50 13.08 -4.64
C PHE A 436 0.57 14.02 -5.39
N TYR A 437 0.16 13.62 -6.59
CA TYR A 437 -0.84 14.33 -7.37
C TYR A 437 -2.21 14.33 -6.67
N GLU A 438 -2.47 13.33 -5.82
CA GLU A 438 -3.64 13.24 -4.95
C GLU A 438 -3.23 12.72 -3.55
N PRO A 439 -3.78 13.25 -2.45
CA PRO A 439 -3.38 12.89 -1.10
C PRO A 439 -4.11 11.62 -0.63
N VAL A 440 -3.60 10.45 -1.02
CA VAL A 440 -4.27 9.19 -0.71
C VAL A 440 -3.65 8.50 0.51
N PRO A 441 -4.47 8.09 1.51
CA PRO A 441 -3.98 7.47 2.73
C PRO A 441 -3.09 6.23 2.53
N SER A 442 -3.38 5.41 1.52
CA SER A 442 -2.67 4.15 1.23
C SER A 442 -1.28 4.37 0.66
N GLU A 443 -1.15 5.26 -0.33
CA GLU A 443 0.14 5.51 -0.96
C GLU A 443 1.10 6.22 -0.01
N ILE A 444 0.63 7.20 0.79
CA ILE A 444 1.44 7.88 1.82
C ILE A 444 2.10 6.88 2.75
N ARG A 445 1.29 5.96 3.29
CA ARG A 445 1.77 4.89 4.17
C ARG A 445 2.73 3.97 3.44
N THR A 446 2.57 3.78 2.14
CA THR A 446 3.44 2.85 1.41
C THR A 446 4.78 3.45 1.02
N ILE A 447 4.85 4.74 0.69
CA ILE A 447 6.13 5.44 0.51
C ILE A 447 6.92 5.47 1.80
N GLN A 448 6.23 5.70 2.93
CA GLN A 448 6.83 5.48 4.23
C GLN A 448 7.37 4.04 4.31
N ARG A 449 6.56 2.99 4.05
CA ARG A 449 6.97 1.55 4.10
C ARG A 449 8.17 1.18 3.22
N ARG A 450 8.31 1.78 2.04
CA ARG A 450 9.31 1.43 1.02
C ARG A 450 10.69 2.06 1.24
N GLY A 451 10.92 2.82 2.31
CA GLY A 451 12.26 3.29 2.69
C GLY A 451 13.22 2.17 3.12
N ARG A 452 13.43 1.13 2.32
CA ARG A 452 14.25 -0.06 2.62
C ARG A 452 15.40 -0.19 1.62
N VAL A 453 16.46 0.58 1.81
CA VAL A 453 17.91 0.22 1.91
C VAL A 453 18.56 1.51 2.41
N GLY A 454 19.56 1.40 3.29
CA GLY A 454 20.15 2.49 4.05
C GLY A 454 20.18 3.85 3.34
N ARG A 455 19.72 4.87 4.09
CA ARG A 455 19.90 6.32 3.90
C ARG A 455 18.86 7.13 3.11
N HIS A 456 17.84 6.54 2.48
CA HIS A 456 17.02 7.34 1.54
C HIS A 456 15.51 7.21 1.77
N VAL A 457 14.99 8.08 2.63
CA VAL A 457 13.63 8.61 2.44
C VAL A 457 13.76 9.80 1.49
N ALA A 458 12.74 10.09 0.68
CA ALA A 458 12.68 11.36 -0.03
C ALA A 458 12.92 12.48 1.00
N GLY A 459 13.92 13.34 0.74
CA GLY A 459 14.20 14.47 1.63
C GLY A 459 12.98 15.39 1.71
N LYS A 460 12.21 15.44 0.62
CA LYS A 460 11.01 16.26 0.48
C LYS A 460 9.83 15.46 -0.06
N VAL A 461 8.66 15.63 0.56
CA VAL A 461 7.39 15.06 0.12
C VAL A 461 6.38 16.17 -0.12
N ILE A 462 5.84 16.25 -1.33
CA ILE A 462 4.90 17.30 -1.75
C ILE A 462 3.53 16.69 -1.98
N PHE A 463 2.49 17.32 -1.44
CA PHE A 463 1.10 16.97 -1.65
C PHE A 463 0.39 18.05 -2.46
N LEU A 464 -0.13 17.70 -3.63
CA LEU A 464 -1.05 18.55 -4.38
C LEU A 464 -2.47 18.30 -3.85
N ILE A 465 -3.15 19.37 -3.44
CA ILE A 465 -4.50 19.29 -2.85
C ILE A 465 -5.41 20.30 -3.54
N THR A 466 -6.47 19.82 -4.18
CA THR A 466 -7.51 20.71 -4.69
C THR A 466 -8.44 21.14 -3.56
N LYS A 467 -8.53 22.44 -3.27
CA LYS A 467 -9.40 22.98 -2.19
C LYS A 467 -10.88 22.72 -2.45
N ASN A 468 -11.66 22.53 -1.39
CA ASN A 468 -13.10 22.28 -1.41
C ASN A 468 -13.50 21.06 -2.25
N THR A 469 -12.65 20.03 -2.27
CA THR A 469 -12.90 18.79 -3.01
C THR A 469 -12.65 17.54 -2.16
N ARG A 470 -12.89 16.37 -2.75
CA ARG A 470 -12.50 15.09 -2.15
C ARG A 470 -11.00 14.97 -1.82
N ASP A 471 -10.10 15.70 -2.47
CA ASP A 471 -8.67 15.69 -2.13
C ASP A 471 -8.46 16.09 -0.65
N GLU A 472 -9.09 17.16 -0.19
CA GLU A 472 -9.03 17.55 1.23
C GLU A 472 -9.62 16.47 2.15
N GLY A 473 -10.73 15.86 1.74
CA GLY A 473 -11.34 14.75 2.46
C GLY A 473 -10.39 13.56 2.61
N TYR A 474 -9.71 13.16 1.54
CA TYR A 474 -8.72 12.08 1.55
C TYR A 474 -7.50 12.44 2.39
N TYR A 475 -7.03 13.68 2.32
CA TYR A 475 -5.93 14.20 3.13
C TYR A 475 -6.25 14.14 4.63
N TRP A 476 -7.36 14.72 5.06
CA TRP A 476 -7.76 14.71 6.47
C TRP A 476 -8.01 13.29 6.98
N ALA A 477 -8.59 12.42 6.15
CA ALA A 477 -8.74 11.01 6.48
C ALA A 477 -7.37 10.30 6.66
N ALA A 478 -6.36 10.62 5.83
CA ALA A 478 -5.02 10.08 5.95
C ALA A 478 -4.37 10.49 7.28
N LEU A 479 -4.38 11.81 7.58
CA LEU A 479 -3.84 12.37 8.81
C LEU A 479 -4.53 11.82 10.04
N HIS A 480 -5.86 11.77 10.05
CA HIS A 480 -6.61 11.26 11.18
C HIS A 480 -6.27 9.79 11.45
N LYS A 481 -6.18 8.95 10.41
CA LYS A 481 -5.77 7.55 10.57
C LYS A 481 -4.32 7.40 11.04
N GLU A 482 -3.40 8.27 10.62
CA GLU A 482 -2.01 8.27 11.11
C GLU A 482 -1.93 8.67 12.58
N ARG A 483 -2.60 9.77 12.97
CA ARG A 483 -2.68 10.23 14.37
C ARG A 483 -3.31 9.16 15.27
N LYS A 484 -4.42 8.57 14.85
CA LYS A 484 -5.08 7.47 15.59
C LYS A 484 -4.15 6.28 15.79
N MET A 485 -3.44 5.85 14.75
CA MET A 485 -2.44 4.78 14.86
C MET A 485 -1.33 5.13 15.86
N LYS A 486 -0.75 6.34 15.75
CA LYS A 486 0.30 6.80 16.68
C LYS A 486 -0.19 6.82 18.14
N GLY A 487 -1.41 7.28 18.37
CA GLY A 487 -2.05 7.27 19.69
C GLY A 487 -2.25 5.84 20.25
N ILE A 488 -2.69 4.90 19.42
CA ILE A 488 -2.81 3.48 19.78
C ILE A 488 -1.45 2.91 20.21
N LEU A 489 -0.42 3.11 19.39
CA LEU A 489 0.93 2.61 19.67
C LEU A 489 1.51 3.20 20.97
N TYR A 490 1.27 4.49 21.22
CA TYR A 490 1.69 5.14 22.45
C TYR A 490 1.01 4.54 23.70
N ASN A 491 -0.29 4.29 23.62
CA ASN A 491 -1.04 3.67 24.71
C ASN A 491 -0.60 2.23 24.96
N MET A 492 -0.32 1.45 23.90
CA MET A 492 0.22 0.09 24.03
C MET A 492 1.58 0.08 24.73
N LYS A 493 2.49 1.01 24.38
CA LYS A 493 3.77 1.18 25.08
C LYS A 493 3.58 1.46 26.58
N LYS A 494 2.63 2.31 26.95
CA LYS A 494 2.34 2.62 28.35
C LYS A 494 1.79 1.40 29.11
N ARG A 495 0.94 0.60 28.48
CA ARG A 495 0.40 -0.64 29.08
C ARG A 495 1.50 -1.68 29.32
N ASN A 496 2.42 -1.86 28.37
CA ASN A 496 3.56 -2.77 28.54
C ASN A 496 4.52 -2.34 29.67
N LYS A 497 4.56 -1.04 30.02
CA LYS A 497 5.33 -0.55 31.18
C LYS A 497 4.63 -0.77 32.53
N LYS A 498 3.33 -1.09 32.57
CA LYS A 498 2.55 -1.24 33.81
C LYS A 498 2.47 -2.68 34.35
N SER A 499 2.96 -3.71 33.65
CA SER A 499 2.63 -5.10 33.99
C SER A 499 3.52 -5.81 35.03
N LEU A 500 4.14 -5.10 35.98
CA LEU A 500 4.86 -5.75 37.09
C LEU A 500 4.08 -5.77 38.42
N LYS A 501 2.95 -5.05 38.53
CA LYS A 501 2.12 -5.04 39.75
C LYS A 501 0.69 -5.55 39.57
N ASP A 502 0.18 -5.66 38.34
CA ASP A 502 -1.23 -6.04 38.10
C ASP A 502 -1.45 -7.55 37.88
N TRP A 503 -0.48 -8.40 38.25
CA TRP A 503 -0.57 -9.88 38.15
C TRP A 503 -0.44 -10.59 39.52
N ILE A 504 -0.47 -9.83 40.62
CA ILE A 504 -0.65 -10.35 41.97
C ILE A 504 -1.94 -9.74 42.52
N VAL A 505 -3.07 -10.33 42.11
CA VAL A 505 -4.26 -10.52 42.94
C VAL A 505 -4.78 -11.92 42.63
#